data_AF-A0A9E5NM97-F1
#
_entry.id   AF-A0A9E5NM97-F1
#
_cell.length_a   1.000
_cell.length_b   1.000
_cell.length_c   1.000
_cell.angle_alpha   90.00
_cell.angle_beta   90.00
_cell.angle_gamma   90.00
#
_symmetry.space_group_name_H-M   'P 1'
#
loop_
_entity.id
_entity.type
_entity.pdbx_description
1 polymer ?
#
loop_
_entity_poly.entity_id
_entity_poly.type
_entity_poly.pdbx_seq_one_letter_code
_entity_poly.pdbx_strand_id
1 'polypeptide(L)'
;KIMVFLHGTTIMHRAAAGISRAERVRQVREGEDSVRDFSNYIPVGNAPQKLWRWQDQGAEIVYLSSHLSPADVETDRLVLRRHRFPPGAVHFRQNKESYADVAERILPDLLI
;
A
#
# COMPACT_ATOMS: atom_id res chain seq x y z
N LYS A 1 7.09 3.04 15.18
CA LYS A 1 6.00 2.93 14.20
C LYS A 1 6.46 3.38 12.83
N ILE A 2 6.37 2.51 11.83
CA ILE A 2 6.69 2.79 10.43
C ILE A 2 5.37 2.80 9.66
N MET A 3 5.06 3.91 9.01
CA MET A 3 3.93 4.04 8.11
C MET A 3 4.38 3.81 6.68
N VAL A 4 3.69 2.91 5.97
CA VAL A 4 4.07 2.52 4.60
C VAL A 4 2.90 2.70 3.64
N PHE A 5 3.12 3.41 2.54
CA PHE A 5 2.14 3.52 1.47
C PHE A 5 1.82 2.16 0.82
N LEU A 6 0.55 1.97 0.44
CA LEU A 6 0.09 0.78 -0.25
C LEU A 6 0.37 0.84 -1.75
N HIS A 7 -0.46 1.58 -2.48
CA HIS A 7 -0.48 1.59 -3.94
C HIS A 7 0.79 2.20 -4.53
N GLY A 8 1.49 1.43 -5.35
CA GLY A 8 2.74 1.83 -6.00
C GLY A 8 4.00 1.64 -5.14
N THR A 9 3.85 1.39 -3.83
CA THR A 9 4.98 1.19 -2.90
C THR A 9 5.08 -0.25 -2.44
N THR A 10 4.04 -0.82 -1.83
CA THR A 10 4.04 -2.21 -1.34
C THR A 10 3.18 -3.14 -2.18
N ILE A 11 2.13 -2.62 -2.83
CA ILE A 11 1.28 -3.35 -3.75
C ILE A 11 1.08 -2.57 -5.05
N MET A 12 0.90 -3.28 -6.16
CA MET A 12 0.72 -2.71 -7.50
C MET A 12 -0.24 -3.54 -8.35
N HIS A 13 -0.74 -2.97 -9.44
CA HIS A 13 -1.58 -3.68 -10.40
C HIS A 13 -0.82 -4.86 -11.04
N ARG A 14 -1.53 -5.95 -11.35
CA ARG A 14 -0.88 -7.21 -11.79
C ARG A 14 -0.05 -7.06 -13.07
N ALA A 15 -0.45 -6.19 -14.00
CA ALA A 15 0.29 -6.00 -15.25
C ALA A 15 1.66 -5.33 -15.03
N ALA A 16 1.91 -4.76 -13.85
CA ALA A 16 3.21 -4.21 -13.44
C ALA A 16 4.27 -5.28 -13.09
N ALA A 17 3.89 -6.56 -13.06
CA ALA A 17 4.81 -7.65 -12.74
C ALA A 17 5.98 -7.72 -13.76
N GLY A 18 7.21 -7.78 -13.26
CA GLY A 18 8.40 -8.00 -14.10
C GLY A 18 8.83 -6.82 -14.99
N ILE A 19 8.06 -5.74 -15.07
CA ILE A 19 8.38 -4.59 -15.91
C ILE A 19 9.04 -3.44 -15.13
N SER A 20 9.69 -2.54 -15.87
CA SER A 20 10.42 -1.39 -15.33
C SER A 20 9.50 -0.37 -14.67
N ARG A 21 10.05 0.47 -13.78
CA ARG A 21 9.28 1.57 -13.16
C ARG A 21 8.70 2.53 -14.20
N ALA A 22 9.47 2.87 -15.24
CA ALA A 22 9.01 3.75 -16.31
C ALA A 22 7.78 3.17 -17.01
N GLU A 23 7.79 1.86 -17.27
CA GLU A 23 6.66 1.17 -17.88
C GLU A 23 5.43 1.13 -16.97
N ARG A 24 5.61 0.88 -15.67
CA ARG A 24 4.50 0.94 -14.70
C ARG A 24 3.84 2.31 -14.68
N VAL A 25 4.65 3.38 -14.69
CA VAL A 25 4.15 4.76 -14.73
C VAL A 25 3.38 5.02 -16.02
N ARG A 26 3.85 4.49 -17.16
CA ARG A 26 3.14 4.57 -18.44
C ARG A 26 1.77 3.88 -18.35
N GLN A 27 1.72 2.63 -17.89
CA GLN A 27 0.47 1.87 -17.72
C GLN A 27 -0.55 2.60 -16.84
N VAL A 28 -0.10 3.22 -15.73
CA VAL A 28 -0.99 4.01 -14.86
C VAL A 28 -1.55 5.24 -15.58
N ARG A 29 -0.73 5.92 -16.39
CA ARG A 29 -1.16 7.10 -17.17
C ARG A 29 -2.11 6.73 -18.30
N GLU A 30 -1.87 5.60 -18.95
CA GLU A 30 -2.68 5.10 -20.06
C GLU A 30 -3.94 4.38 -19.58
N GLY A 31 -4.04 4.10 -18.28
CA GLY A 31 -5.21 3.46 -17.68
C GLY A 31 -5.33 1.98 -18.06
N GLU A 32 -4.20 1.27 -18.08
CA GLU A 32 -4.16 -0.18 -18.28
C GLU A 32 -5.21 -0.90 -17.40
N ASP A 33 -5.87 -1.91 -17.95
CA ASP A 33 -7.08 -2.51 -17.36
C ASP A 33 -6.92 -2.91 -15.89
N SER A 34 -5.77 -3.47 -15.52
CA SER A 34 -5.53 -3.92 -14.14
C SER A 34 -5.23 -2.80 -13.15
N VAL A 35 -5.00 -1.57 -13.60
CA VAL A 35 -4.75 -0.40 -12.72
C VAL A 35 -5.90 -0.17 -11.76
N ARG A 36 -7.15 -0.40 -12.18
CA ARG A 36 -8.34 -0.24 -11.33
C ARG A 36 -8.82 -1.55 -10.69
N ASP A 37 -8.16 -2.66 -10.97
CA ASP A 37 -8.49 -3.96 -10.37
C ASP A 37 -7.75 -4.15 -9.03
N PHE A 38 -8.06 -3.28 -8.07
CA PHE A 38 -7.44 -3.27 -6.74
C PHE A 38 -7.52 -4.62 -6.03
N SER A 39 -8.61 -5.36 -6.27
CA SER A 39 -8.83 -6.68 -5.68
C SER A 39 -7.78 -7.72 -6.09
N ASN A 40 -7.11 -7.53 -7.23
CA ASN A 40 -6.09 -8.42 -7.76
C ASN A 40 -4.68 -7.79 -7.77
N TYR A 41 -4.47 -6.75 -6.96
CA TYR A 41 -3.13 -6.20 -6.76
C TYR A 41 -2.18 -7.26 -6.19
N ILE A 42 -0.90 -7.11 -6.55
CA ILE A 42 0.19 -8.01 -6.20
C ILE A 42 1.28 -7.25 -5.43
N PRO A 43 2.11 -7.93 -4.62
CA PRO A 43 3.21 -7.28 -3.92
C PRO A 43 4.24 -6.69 -4.88
N VAL A 44 4.80 -5.55 -4.50
CA VAL A 44 5.96 -4.97 -5.16
C VAL A 44 7.21 -5.70 -4.68
N GLY A 45 7.78 -6.55 -5.53
CA GLY A 45 9.02 -7.29 -5.22
C GLY A 45 8.88 -8.12 -3.94
N ASN A 46 9.81 -7.93 -2.99
CA ASN A 46 9.83 -8.63 -1.70
C ASN A 46 9.30 -7.79 -0.53
N ALA A 47 8.36 -6.88 -0.78
CA ALA A 47 7.79 -6.01 0.25
C ALA A 47 7.26 -6.80 1.48
N PRO A 48 6.48 -7.89 1.35
CA PRO A 48 6.00 -8.63 2.52
C PRO A 48 7.14 -9.13 3.41
N GLN A 49 8.20 -9.69 2.81
CA GLN A 49 9.35 -10.23 3.55
C GLN A 49 10.16 -9.12 4.25
N LYS A 50 10.29 -7.95 3.63
CA LYS A 50 10.96 -6.79 4.26
C LYS A 50 10.17 -6.28 5.46
N LEU A 51 8.86 -6.13 5.32
CA LEU A 51 8.01 -5.64 6.40
C LEU A 51 7.96 -6.62 7.58
N TRP A 52 7.91 -7.93 7.32
CA TRP A 52 8.05 -8.94 8.37
C TRP A 52 9.37 -8.81 9.12
N ARG A 53 10.49 -8.69 8.41
CA ARG A 53 11.81 -8.50 9.06
C ARG A 53 11.86 -7.25 9.93
N TRP A 54 11.18 -6.17 9.55
CA TRP A 54 11.11 -4.97 10.40
C TRP A 54 10.23 -5.20 11.63
N GLN A 55 9.09 -5.88 11.48
CA GLN A 55 8.24 -6.24 12.61
C GLN A 55 8.94 -7.19 13.59
N ASP A 56 9.70 -8.17 13.09
CA ASP A 56 10.52 -9.09 13.90
C ASP A 56 11.62 -8.36 14.68
N GLN A 57 12.06 -7.19 14.21
CA GLN A 57 13.00 -6.30 14.89
C GLN A 57 12.30 -5.34 15.88
N GLY A 58 11.00 -5.48 16.08
CA GLY A 58 10.21 -4.67 17.01
C GLY A 58 9.54 -3.44 16.38
N ALA A 59 9.58 -3.27 15.06
CA ALA A 59 8.88 -2.16 14.42
C ALA A 59 7.36 -2.42 14.37
N GLU A 60 6.57 -1.46 14.87
CA GLU A 60 5.13 -1.42 14.58
C GLU A 60 4.91 -0.97 13.13
N ILE A 61 4.25 -1.81 12.31
CA ILE A 61 3.93 -1.51 10.91
C ILE A 61 2.49 -1.02 10.81
N VAL A 62 2.29 0.14 10.18
CA VAL A 62 0.96 0.64 9.78
C VAL A 62 0.98 0.98 8.29
N TYR A 63 -0.18 0.90 7.65
CA TYR A 63 -0.33 1.07 6.21
C TYR A 63 -1.11 2.34 5.90
N LEU A 64 -0.79 2.97 4.77
CA LEU A 64 -1.49 4.14 4.25
C LEU A 64 -2.05 3.84 2.86
N SER A 65 -3.37 3.75 2.76
CA SER A 65 -4.11 3.57 1.51
C SER A 65 -4.34 4.89 0.79
N SER A 66 -4.42 4.84 -0.54
CA SER A 66 -4.87 5.97 -1.36
C SER A 66 -6.38 6.05 -1.52
N HIS A 67 -7.10 4.99 -1.14
CA HIS A 67 -8.56 4.96 -1.14
C HIS A 67 -9.13 5.97 -0.14
N LEU A 68 -10.37 6.39 -0.37
CA LEU A 68 -11.09 7.35 0.48
C LEU A 68 -12.31 6.72 1.16
N SER A 69 -12.76 5.55 0.68
CA SER A 69 -13.94 4.87 1.22
C SER A 69 -13.52 3.69 2.11
N PRO A 70 -14.26 3.41 3.20
CA PRO A 70 -14.02 2.22 4.01
C PRO A 70 -14.13 0.90 3.22
N ALA A 71 -15.03 0.84 2.23
CA ALA A 71 -15.24 -0.34 1.40
C ALA A 71 -14.00 -0.68 0.55
N ASP A 72 -13.39 0.33 -0.07
CA ASP A 72 -12.19 0.12 -0.88
C ASP A 72 -10.97 -0.21 0.01
N VAL A 73 -10.90 0.36 1.21
CA VAL A 73 -9.87 0.01 2.20
C VAL A 73 -9.99 -1.45 2.66
N GLU A 74 -11.20 -2.02 2.70
CA GLU A 74 -11.35 -3.45 2.98
C GLU A 74 -10.78 -4.31 1.84
N THR A 75 -10.85 -3.84 0.59
CA THR A 75 -10.17 -4.49 -0.54
C THR A 75 -8.67 -4.56 -0.29
N ASP A 76 -8.06 -3.46 0.17
CA ASP A 76 -6.64 -3.44 0.52
C ASP A 76 -6.30 -4.42 1.64
N ARG A 77 -7.14 -4.48 2.68
CA ARG A 77 -6.96 -5.45 3.79
C ARG A 77 -7.02 -6.88 3.30
N LEU A 78 -7.92 -7.21 2.37
CA LEU A 78 -8.00 -8.53 1.75
C LEU A 78 -6.75 -8.86 0.96
N VAL A 79 -6.23 -7.91 0.18
CA VAL A 79 -4.98 -8.08 -0.59
C VAL A 79 -3.78 -8.31 0.34
N LEU A 80 -3.65 -7.51 1.40
CA LEU A 80 -2.58 -7.65 2.40
C LEU A 80 -2.63 -9.03 3.07
N ARG A 81 -3.83 -9.49 3.48
CA ARG A 81 -4.03 -10.83 4.06
C ARG A 81 -3.67 -11.93 3.06
N ARG A 82 -4.15 -11.85 1.82
CA ARG A 82 -3.89 -12.85 0.76
C ARG A 82 -2.40 -13.02 0.51
N HIS A 83 -1.65 -11.93 0.50
CA HIS A 83 -0.21 -11.93 0.25
C HIS A 83 0.64 -11.97 1.52
N ARG A 84 0.02 -12.29 2.67
CA ARG A 84 0.70 -12.54 3.96
C ARG A 84 1.59 -11.38 4.42
N PHE A 85 1.13 -10.15 4.22
CA PHE A 85 1.75 -8.99 4.84
C PHE A 85 1.64 -9.07 6.37
N PRO A 86 2.58 -8.48 7.12
CA PRO A 86 2.47 -8.42 8.57
C PRO A 86 1.19 -7.69 9.00
N PRO A 87 0.55 -8.10 10.11
CA PRO A 87 -0.63 -7.43 10.60
C PRO A 87 -0.31 -5.97 10.95
N GLY A 88 -1.23 -5.07 10.59
CA GLY A 88 -1.10 -3.63 10.82
C GLY A 88 -2.39 -2.89 10.49
N ALA A 89 -2.58 -1.73 11.10
CA ALA A 89 -3.72 -0.87 10.79
C ALA A 89 -3.59 -0.30 9.38
N VAL A 90 -4.67 -0.32 8.59
CA VAL A 90 -4.75 0.41 7.32
C VAL A 90 -5.46 1.73 7.55
N HIS A 91 -4.70 2.82 7.46
CA HIS A 91 -5.18 4.19 7.51
C HIS A 91 -5.46 4.69 6.10
N PHE A 92 -6.36 5.65 6.01
CA PHE A 92 -6.75 6.31 4.78
C PHE A 92 -7.18 7.74 5.11
N ARG A 93 -7.21 8.59 4.10
CA ARG A 93 -7.64 9.99 4.24
C ARG A 93 -9.14 10.04 4.47
N GLN A 94 -9.55 10.82 5.45
CA GLN A 94 -10.95 11.09 5.75
C GLN A 94 -11.31 12.52 5.36
N ASN A 95 -12.53 12.74 4.87
CA ASN A 95 -13.00 14.07 4.46
C ASN A 95 -12.05 14.73 3.44
N LYS A 96 -11.47 15.88 3.79
CA LYS A 96 -10.52 16.66 2.98
C LYS A 96 -9.06 16.49 3.45
N GLU A 97 -8.77 15.48 4.27
CA GLU A 97 -7.38 15.19 4.70
C GLU A 97 -6.49 14.99 3.46
N SER A 98 -5.30 15.56 3.52
CA SER A 98 -4.14 15.20 2.73
C SER A 98 -3.42 14.00 3.36
N TYR A 99 -2.41 13.45 2.68
CA TYR A 99 -1.57 12.41 3.31
C TYR A 99 -0.76 12.95 4.49
N ALA A 100 -0.39 14.24 4.46
CA ALA A 100 0.31 14.90 5.56
C ALA A 100 -0.57 14.91 6.82
N ASP A 101 -1.87 15.25 6.68
CA ASP A 101 -2.80 15.25 7.81
C ASP A 101 -2.94 13.85 8.44
N VAL A 102 -2.97 12.79 7.63
CA VAL A 102 -2.99 11.41 8.14
C VAL A 102 -1.69 11.07 8.88
N ALA A 103 -0.53 11.45 8.32
CA ALA A 103 0.75 11.21 8.97
C ALA A 103 0.85 11.98 10.29
N GLU A 104 0.41 13.24 10.34
CA GLU A 104 0.35 14.06 11.55
C GLU A 104 -0.61 13.50 12.60
N ARG A 105 -1.75 12.93 12.17
CA ARG A 105 -2.70 12.28 13.08
C ARG A 105 -2.17 10.98 13.69
N ILE A 106 -1.37 10.22 12.94
CA ILE A 106 -0.87 8.91 13.38
C ILE A 106 0.51 9.00 14.05
N LEU A 107 1.27 10.06 13.77
CA LEU A 107 2.62 10.33 14.25
C LEU A 107 3.55 9.12 14.06
N PRO A 108 3.85 8.69 12.82
CA PRO A 108 4.84 7.66 12.59
C PRO A 108 6.25 8.21 12.80
N ASP A 109 7.16 7.36 13.28
CA ASP A 109 8.59 7.70 13.38
C ASP A 109 9.25 7.73 11.99
N LEU A 110 8.73 6.93 11.06
CA LEU A 110 9.19 6.82 9.67
C LEU A 110 7.99 6.73 8.72
N LEU A 111 8.05 7.47 7.61
CA LEU A 111 7.10 7.41 6.50
C LEU A 111 7.81 6.88 5.24
N ILE A 112 7.25 5.84 4.62
CA ILE A 112 7.79 5.16 3.44
C ILE A 112 6.76 5.15 2.32
#